data_AF-A0A967FBC0-F1
#
_entry.id   AF-A0A967FBC0-F1
#
_cell.length_a   1.000
_cell.length_b   1.000
_cell.length_c   1.000
_cell.angle_alpha   90.00
_cell.angle_beta   90.00
_cell.angle_gamma   90.00
#
_symmetry.space_group_name_H-M   'P 1'
#
loop_
_entity.id
_entity.type
_entity.pdbx_description
1 polymer ?
#
loop_
_entity_poly.entity_id
_entity_poly.type
_entity_poly.pdbx_seq_one_letter_code
_entity_poly.pdbx_strand_id
1 'polypeptide(L)'
;LPVALSTDRPFDPVGNPLFSVQAAVERKTRLGHVIGKAQCIQVEEAFRMHTNYAAFAAFEEKVKGSIEVGNLAILLFIQLILLRLILKS
;
A
#
# COMPACT_ATOMS: atom_id res chain seq x y z
N LEU A 1 14.91 -6.15 3.63
CA LEU A 1 14.60 -6.66 2.28
C LEU A 1 13.37 -5.92 1.78
N PRO A 2 13.29 -5.51 0.51
CA PRO A 2 12.06 -4.92 -0.04
C PRO A 2 10.95 -5.99 -0.02
N VAL A 3 9.79 -5.62 0.52
CA VAL A 3 8.61 -6.48 0.59
C VAL A 3 7.47 -5.76 -0.12
N ALA A 4 6.75 -6.47 -0.97
CA ALA A 4 5.63 -5.93 -1.73
C ALA A 4 4.30 -6.25 -1.03
N LEU A 5 3.33 -5.33 -1.16
CA LEU A 5 1.93 -5.61 -0.86
C LEU A 5 1.16 -5.88 -2.15
N SER A 6 0.07 -6.64 -2.04
CA SER A 6 -0.89 -6.86 -3.11
C SER A 6 -2.29 -6.98 -2.51
N THR A 7 -3.33 -6.91 -3.34
CA THR A 7 -4.71 -7.13 -2.90
C THR A 7 -5.18 -8.57 -3.12
N ASP A 8 -4.40 -9.39 -3.83
CA ASP A 8 -4.81 -10.73 -4.25
C ASP A 8 -6.18 -10.74 -4.99
N ARG A 9 -6.38 -9.81 -5.93
CA ARG A 9 -7.57 -9.84 -6.78
C ARG A 9 -7.52 -11.05 -7.73
N PRO A 10 -8.65 -11.77 -7.95
CA PRO A 10 -10.03 -11.42 -7.59
C PRO A 10 -10.52 -11.95 -6.24
N PHE A 11 -9.66 -12.59 -5.42
CA PHE A 11 -10.07 -13.13 -4.11
C PHE A 11 -10.53 -12.03 -3.16
N ASP A 12 -9.83 -10.89 -3.11
CA ASP A 12 -10.39 -9.66 -2.54
C ASP A 12 -11.43 -9.07 -3.53
N PRO A 13 -12.74 -9.09 -3.20
CA PRO A 13 -13.76 -8.57 -4.10
C PRO A 13 -13.64 -7.05 -4.32
N VAL A 14 -13.13 -6.31 -3.32
CA VAL A 14 -13.04 -4.84 -3.38
C VAL A 14 -11.77 -4.39 -4.09
N GLY A 15 -10.67 -5.13 -3.91
CA GLY A 15 -9.36 -4.94 -4.54
C GLY A 15 -8.89 -3.49 -4.60
N ASN A 16 -9.19 -2.72 -3.57
CA ASN A 16 -8.73 -1.36 -3.42
C ASN A 16 -7.41 -1.39 -2.62
N PRO A 17 -6.27 -0.99 -3.20
CA PRO A 17 -4.98 -1.06 -2.52
C PRO A 17 -4.91 -0.21 -1.24
N LEU A 18 -5.80 0.79 -1.08
CA LEU A 18 -5.85 1.57 0.16
C LEU A 18 -6.29 0.73 1.37
N PHE A 19 -7.05 -0.36 1.17
CA PHE A 19 -7.42 -1.27 2.25
C PHE A 19 -6.26 -2.17 2.68
N SER A 20 -5.39 -2.59 1.75
CA SER A 20 -4.17 -3.31 2.14
C SER A 20 -3.14 -2.38 2.80
N VAL A 21 -3.08 -1.10 2.41
CA VAL A 21 -2.34 -0.07 3.17
C VAL A 21 -2.89 0.05 4.59
N GLN A 22 -4.21 0.25 4.75
CA GLN A 22 -4.85 0.33 6.06
C GLN A 22 -4.57 -0.92 6.91
N ALA A 23 -4.73 -2.11 6.34
CA ALA A 23 -4.49 -3.37 7.03
C ALA A 23 -3.05 -3.53 7.52
N ALA A 24 -2.06 -3.06 6.74
CA ALA A 24 -0.65 -3.11 7.13
C ALA A 24 -0.32 -2.12 8.26
N VAL A 25 -0.91 -0.92 8.21
CA VAL A 25 -0.69 0.13 9.20
C VAL A 25 -1.41 -0.17 10.52
N GLU A 26 -2.69 -0.54 10.45
CA GLU A 26 -3.53 -0.69 11.64
C GLU A 26 -3.53 -2.11 12.21
N ARG A 27 -3.30 -3.12 11.36
CA ARG A 27 -3.32 -4.54 11.73
C ARG A 27 -4.63 -4.96 12.43
N LYS A 28 -5.74 -4.27 12.15
CA LYS A 28 -7.06 -4.53 12.74
C LYS A 28 -7.86 -5.53 11.91
N THR A 29 -8.53 -6.45 12.59
CA THR A 29 -9.57 -7.30 11.99
C THR A 29 -10.86 -6.53 11.78
N ARG A 30 -11.81 -7.14 11.05
CA ARG A 30 -13.18 -6.60 10.87
C ARG A 30 -13.95 -6.42 12.19
N LEU A 31 -13.53 -7.08 13.27
CA LEU A 31 -14.12 -6.94 14.60
C LEU A 31 -13.36 -5.95 15.49
N GLY A 32 -12.34 -5.26 14.96
CA GLY A 32 -11.56 -4.25 15.67
C GLY A 32 -10.38 -4.79 16.48
N HIS A 33 -10.17 -6.11 16.53
CA HIS A 33 -8.99 -6.68 17.21
C HIS A 33 -7.70 -6.40 16.44
N VAL A 34 -6.68 -5.90 17.13
CA VAL A 34 -5.34 -5.71 16.56
C VAL A 34 -4.54 -7.01 16.63
N ILE A 35 -4.03 -7.49 15.50
CA ILE A 35 -3.22 -8.72 15.42
C ILE A 35 -1.78 -8.35 15.13
N GLY A 36 -0.85 -8.68 16.04
CA GLY A 36 0.57 -8.42 15.80
C GLY A 36 0.84 -6.92 15.71
N LYS A 37 0.59 -6.20 16.82
CA LYS A 37 0.79 -4.75 16.92
C LYS A 37 2.23 -4.32 16.65
N ALA A 38 3.21 -5.19 16.98
CA ALA A 38 4.62 -4.94 16.72
C ALA A 38 4.98 -4.97 15.22
N GLN A 39 4.09 -5.50 14.38
CA GLN A 39 4.25 -5.58 12.93
C GLN A 39 3.49 -4.47 12.19
N CYS A 40 2.87 -3.52 12.91
CA CYS A 40 2.34 -2.30 12.30
C CYS A 40 3.48 -1.50 11.65
N ILE A 41 3.25 -1.03 10.44
CA ILE A 41 4.21 -0.20 9.69
C ILE A 41 3.70 1.23 9.54
N GLN A 42 4.61 2.15 9.18
CA GLN A 42 4.24 3.53 8.87
C GLN A 42 3.51 3.61 7.52
N VAL A 43 2.67 4.64 7.37
CA VAL A 43 1.86 4.84 6.15
C VAL A 43 2.75 4.97 4.91
N GLU A 44 3.85 5.69 5.03
CA GLU A 44 4.83 5.90 3.97
C GLU A 44 5.48 4.58 3.54
N GLU A 45 5.78 3.70 4.49
CA GLU A 45 6.31 2.37 4.19
C GLU A 45 5.28 1.52 3.45
N ALA A 46 4.02 1.52 3.90
CA ALA A 46 2.94 0.80 3.23
C ALA A 46 2.73 1.28 1.78
N PHE A 47 2.85 2.59 1.51
CA PHE A 47 2.82 3.10 0.14
C PHE A 47 4.04 2.64 -0.68
N ARG A 48 5.24 2.66 -0.10
CA ARG A 48 6.43 2.13 -0.79
C ARG A 48 6.30 0.65 -1.15
N MET A 49 5.64 -0.12 -0.29
CA MET A 49 5.34 -1.54 -0.54
C MET A 49 4.42 -1.76 -1.74
N HIS A 50 3.57 -0.77 -2.10
CA HIS A 50 2.70 -0.81 -3.27
C HIS A 50 3.27 -0.13 -4.52
N THR A 51 4.34 0.64 -4.38
CA THR A 51 4.95 1.38 -5.49
C THR A 51 6.34 0.82 -5.80
N ASN A 52 7.38 1.36 -5.20
CA ASN A 52 8.77 1.06 -5.54
C ASN A 52 9.17 -0.37 -5.16
N TYR A 53 8.70 -0.92 -4.03
CA TYR A 53 9.00 -2.31 -3.68
C TYR A 53 8.19 -3.32 -4.48
N ALA A 54 6.96 -2.99 -4.86
CA ALA A 54 6.17 -3.83 -5.78
C ALA A 54 6.81 -3.87 -7.18
N ALA A 55 7.27 -2.72 -7.69
CA ALA A 55 8.01 -2.66 -8.95
C ALA A 55 9.32 -3.46 -8.87
N PHE A 56 10.06 -3.35 -7.75
CA PHE A 56 11.26 -4.16 -7.52
C PHE A 56 10.95 -5.67 -7.50
N ALA A 57 9.87 -6.09 -6.81
CA ALA A 57 9.46 -7.49 -6.77
C ALA A 57 9.05 -8.03 -8.16
N ALA A 58 8.62 -7.14 -9.06
CA ALA A 58 8.28 -7.45 -10.44
C ALA A 58 9.45 -7.28 -11.43
N PHE A 59 10.64 -6.87 -10.99
CA PHE A 59 11.80 -6.51 -11.82
C PHE A 59 11.54 -5.34 -12.80
N GLU A 60 10.67 -4.42 -12.41
CA GLU A 60 10.23 -3.26 -13.20
C GLU A 60 10.63 -1.92 -12.57
N GLU A 61 11.49 -1.93 -11.55
CA GLU A 61 11.91 -0.73 -10.80
C GLU A 61 12.63 0.32 -11.65
N LYS A 62 13.17 -0.08 -12.80
CA LYS A 62 13.82 0.82 -13.78
C LYS A 62 12.84 1.49 -14.74
N VAL A 63 11.56 1.12 -14.68
CA VAL A 63 10.53 1.55 -15.62
C VAL A 63 9.36 2.21 -14.89
N LYS A 64 9.03 1.79 -13.66
CA LYS A 64 7.91 2.34 -12.87
C LYS A 64 8.12 2.20 -11.36
N GLY A 65 7.20 2.78 -10.59
CA GLY A 65 7.16 2.65 -9.13
C GLY A 65 7.71 3.84 -8.36
N SER A 66 8.31 4.82 -9.02
CA SER A 66 8.69 6.11 -8.44
C SER A 66 8.36 7.27 -9.37
N ILE A 67 8.28 8.49 -8.81
CA ILE A 67 8.06 9.73 -9.54
C ILE A 67 9.43 10.36 -9.84
N GLU A 68 10.14 9.77 -10.79
CA GLU A 68 11.51 10.15 -11.16
C GLU A 68 11.65 10.24 -12.68
N VAL A 69 12.61 11.04 -13.16
CA VAL A 69 12.88 11.16 -14.60
C VAL A 69 13.33 9.81 -15.17
N GLY A 70 12.71 9.40 -16.28
CA GLY A 70 12.98 8.10 -16.91
C GLY A 70 11.94 7.03 -16.59
N ASN A 71 11.15 7.19 -15.52
CA ASN A 71 10.03 6.29 -15.22
C ASN A 71 8.77 6.67 -15.99
N LEU A 72 7.87 5.68 -16.15
CA LEU A 72 6.51 5.90 -16.62
C LEU A 72 5.78 6.86 -15.66
N ALA A 73 5.12 7.86 -16.24
CA ALA A 73 4.36 8.87 -15.50
C ALA A 73 3.05 8.30 -14.92
N ILE A 74 3.16 7.53 -13.84
CA ILE A 74 2.02 6.94 -13.12
C ILE A 74 1.85 7.69 -11.80
N LEU A 75 0.72 8.40 -11.68
CA LEU A 75 0.43 9.29 -10.55
C LEU A 75 -1.03 9.13 -10.12
N LEU A 76 -1.25 9.27 -8.82
CA LEU A 76 -2.58 9.35 -8.21
C LEU A 76 -2.66 10.59 -7.33
N PHE A 77 -3.70 11.40 -7.54
CA PHE A 77 -4.01 12.52 -6.66
C PHE A 77 -5.10 12.09 -5.68
N ILE A 78 -4.85 12.31 -4.39
CA ILE A 78 -5.82 12.02 -3.33
C ILE A 78 -5.92 13.19 -2.37
N GLN A 79 -7.15 13.50 -1.95
CA GLN A 79 -7.40 14.49 -0.92
C GLN A 79 -6.92 13.97 0.43
N LEU A 80 -6.19 14.80 1.18
CA LEU A 80 -5.64 14.42 2.49
C LEU A 80 -6.74 14.00 3.47
N ILE A 81 -7.91 14.63 3.40
CA ILE A 81 -9.05 14.27 4.26
C ILE A 81 -9.57 12.86 3.96
N LEU A 82 -9.66 12.49 2.67
CA LEU A 82 -10.09 11.17 2.26
C LEU A 82 -9.08 10.10 2.68
N LEU A 83 -7.78 10.38 2.50
CA LEU A 83 -6.72 9.49 2.95
C LEU A 83 -6.80 9.22 4.46
N ARG A 84 -7.04 10.27 5.25
CA ARG A 84 -7.20 10.16 6.71
C ARG A 84 -8.43 9.37 7.13
N LEU A 85 -9.54 9.47 6.38
CA LEU A 85 -10.75 8.70 6.67
C LEU A 85 -10.52 7.20 6.45
N ILE A 86 -9.75 6.83 5.42
CA ILE A 86 -9.45 5.43 5.12
C ILE A 86 -8.47 4.85 6.15
N LEU A 87 -7.49 5.63 6.62
CA LEU A 87 -6.46 5.15 7.55
C LEU A 87 -6.85 5.22 9.05
N LYS A 88 -8.09 5.61 9.39
CA LYS A 88 -8.55 5.76 10.79
C LYS A 88 -9.75 4.90 11.16
N SER A 89 -10.17 3.98 10.30
CA SER A 89 -11.39 3.19 10.52
C SER A 89 -11.20 1.95 11.41
#